data_AF-A0A9P6CVZ6-F1
#
_entry.id   AF-A0A9P6CVZ6-F1
#
_cell.length_a   1.000
_cell.length_b   1.000
_cell.length_c   1.000
_cell.angle_alpha   90.00
_cell.angle_beta   90.00
_cell.angle_gamma   90.00
#
_symmetry.space_group_name_H-M   'P 1'
#
loop_
_entity.id
_entity.type
_entity.pdbx_description
1 polymer ?
#
loop_
_entity_poly.entity_id
_entity_poly.type
_entity_poly.pdbx_seq_one_letter_code
_entity_poly.pdbx_strand_id
1 'polypeptide(L)'
;MSKGANILTSDDLLQVFTQYMKMTDEQVKTFEQIMKEKEEAEERRKEKEEAEERRKEKEEAEERRKEKEEAEERMKEFEDQIKANYERMQQADELAKTFQAWLRKVEEKLEKEEEQRETDIQDAKEVITKLEATLKEHQGKIANLERCSHERELEQRLSNKATRRSLESLSDDINAATNFLATEDEATLDQIKCRNLLERGQKWAAGILQLSDDTYLASVRFREELGPSFVLEDRRRQLIELLEEKKDNVPEAANLLDGDKPVLTLLAEHLPQIRIEGNVIAHGNAKRSWYEGSVSRATGPDKVGLTHLLTLVCGPKA
;
A
#
# COMPACT_ATOMS: atom_id res chain seq x y z
N MET A 1 102.08 143.22 69.69
CA MET A 1 102.98 143.27 68.51
C MET A 1 102.34 142.41 67.43
N SER A 2 101.58 142.97 66.50
CA SER A 2 102.03 143.58 65.24
C SER A 2 102.48 142.56 64.19
N LYS A 3 101.63 142.42 63.14
CA LYS A 3 101.93 142.16 61.71
C LYS A 3 102.48 140.75 61.38
N GLY A 4 102.18 140.17 60.21
CA GLY A 4 101.75 140.78 58.97
C GLY A 4 100.96 139.84 58.07
N ALA A 5 100.12 140.46 57.25
CA ALA A 5 99.40 139.85 56.15
C ALA A 5 100.40 139.45 55.05
N ASN A 6 100.33 138.18 54.62
CA ASN A 6 100.98 137.71 53.39
C ASN A 6 99.99 137.84 52.25
N ILE A 7 100.34 138.68 51.28
CA ILE A 7 99.65 138.89 50.03
C ILE A 7 100.11 137.76 49.09
N LEU A 8 99.17 136.94 48.61
CA LEU A 8 99.37 135.94 47.55
C LEU A 8 99.86 136.63 46.28
N THR A 9 100.95 136.15 45.71
CA THR A 9 101.57 136.68 44.49
C THR A 9 100.93 136.06 43.25
N SER A 10 101.04 136.75 42.11
CA SER A 10 100.48 136.34 40.81
C SER A 10 100.94 134.97 40.32
N ASP A 11 102.07 134.46 40.81
CA ASP A 11 102.61 133.14 40.42
C ASP A 11 101.89 131.98 41.13
N ASP A 12 101.36 132.20 42.34
CA ASP A 12 100.63 131.17 43.09
C ASP A 12 99.24 130.88 42.47
N LEU A 13 98.61 131.89 41.86
CA LEU A 13 97.36 131.71 41.11
C LEU A 13 97.57 130.99 39.77
N LEU A 14 98.74 131.16 39.12
CA LEU A 14 99.06 130.47 37.87
C LEU A 14 99.30 128.98 38.11
N GLN A 15 99.87 128.60 39.25
CA GLN A 15 100.14 127.21 39.59
C GLN A 15 98.85 126.42 39.85
N VAL A 16 97.87 127.03 40.55
CA VAL A 16 96.53 126.44 40.76
C VAL A 16 95.75 126.33 39.45
N PHE A 17 95.85 127.34 38.57
CA PHE A 17 95.18 127.31 37.26
C PHE A 17 95.76 126.22 36.33
N THR A 18 97.09 126.03 36.37
CA THR A 18 97.76 124.99 35.58
C THR A 18 97.42 123.59 36.11
N GLN A 19 97.22 123.43 37.41
CA GLN A 19 96.81 122.17 38.02
C GLN A 19 95.33 121.84 37.72
N TYR A 20 94.45 122.85 37.67
CA TYR A 20 93.04 122.68 37.30
C TYR A 20 92.88 122.29 35.82
N MET A 21 93.65 122.91 34.91
CA MET A 21 93.62 122.59 33.48
C MET A 21 94.14 121.18 33.15
N LYS A 22 95.11 120.65 33.89
CA LYS A 22 95.57 119.26 33.74
C LYS A 22 94.54 118.25 34.23
N MET A 23 93.80 118.58 35.29
CA MET A 23 92.75 117.72 35.84
C MET A 23 91.53 117.64 34.90
N THR A 24 91.22 118.72 34.19
CA THR A 24 90.16 118.72 33.16
C THR A 24 90.55 117.92 31.91
N ASP A 25 91.83 117.90 31.52
CA ASP A 25 92.31 117.14 30.36
C ASP A 25 92.30 115.62 30.62
N GLU A 26 92.60 115.19 31.85
CA GLU A 26 92.46 113.79 32.27
C GLU A 26 91.00 113.37 32.39
N GLN A 27 90.12 114.23 32.91
CA GLN A 27 88.68 113.93 33.00
C GLN A 27 88.01 113.80 31.62
N VAL A 28 88.40 114.64 30.64
CA VAL A 28 87.91 114.52 29.25
C VAL A 28 88.39 113.23 28.59
N LYS A 29 89.66 112.83 28.78
CA LYS A 29 90.17 111.55 28.26
C LYS A 29 89.48 110.32 28.86
N THR A 30 89.20 110.32 30.16
CA THR A 30 88.41 109.24 30.78
C THR A 30 86.96 109.22 30.28
N PHE A 31 86.37 110.37 29.98
CA PHE A 31 85.00 110.43 29.46
C PHE A 31 84.91 109.94 28.01
N GLU A 32 85.90 110.28 27.16
CA GLU A 32 86.02 109.75 25.80
C GLU A 32 86.23 108.23 25.79
N GLN A 33 87.03 107.70 26.73
CA GLN A 33 87.27 106.27 26.84
C GLN A 33 86.04 105.48 27.32
N ILE A 34 85.28 106.03 28.28
CA ILE A 34 84.00 105.45 28.72
C ILE A 34 82.94 105.51 27.60
N MET A 35 82.89 106.60 26.83
CA MET A 35 81.97 106.70 25.70
C MET A 35 82.29 105.67 24.63
N LYS A 36 83.56 105.45 24.32
CA LYS A 36 84.01 104.46 23.35
C LYS A 36 83.75 103.02 23.79
N GLU A 37 83.96 102.70 25.07
CA GLU A 37 83.61 101.40 25.64
C GLU A 37 82.09 101.15 25.65
N LYS A 38 81.29 102.21 25.82
CA LYS A 38 79.83 102.12 25.78
C LYS A 38 79.33 101.89 24.36
N GLU A 39 79.96 102.51 23.36
CA GLU A 39 79.66 102.31 21.94
C GLU A 39 80.04 100.88 21.49
N GLU A 40 81.22 100.38 21.88
CA GLU A 40 81.62 98.98 21.60
C GLU A 40 80.76 97.95 22.34
N ALA A 41 80.29 98.26 23.56
CA ALA A 41 79.34 97.41 24.29
C ALA A 41 77.96 97.38 23.64
N GLU A 42 77.52 98.49 23.05
CA GLU A 42 76.26 98.59 22.32
C GLU A 42 76.31 97.87 20.96
N GLU A 43 77.44 97.94 20.24
CA GLU A 43 77.68 97.11 19.04
C GLU A 43 77.71 95.62 19.36
N ARG A 44 78.42 95.18 20.41
CA ARG A 44 78.41 93.76 20.82
C ARG A 44 77.04 93.27 21.27
N ARG A 45 76.18 94.18 21.76
CA ARG A 45 74.80 93.86 22.11
C ARG A 45 73.92 93.72 20.87
N LYS A 46 74.06 94.60 19.88
CA LYS A 46 73.36 94.49 18.59
C LYS A 46 73.78 93.26 17.80
N GLU A 47 75.07 92.93 17.77
CA GLU A 47 75.56 91.70 17.14
C GLU A 47 75.03 90.43 17.84
N LYS A 48 74.90 90.44 19.17
CA LYS A 48 74.27 89.35 19.91
C LYS A 48 72.78 89.24 19.63
N GLU A 49 72.05 90.36 19.56
CA GLU A 49 70.63 90.38 19.22
C GLU A 49 70.40 89.88 17.77
N GLU A 50 71.19 90.31 16.79
CA GLU A 50 71.09 89.82 15.40
C GLU A 50 71.51 88.34 15.25
N ALA A 51 72.51 87.87 16.00
CA ALA A 51 72.89 86.46 16.00
C ALA A 51 71.83 85.57 16.66
N GLU A 52 71.13 86.08 17.68
CA GLU A 52 70.00 85.38 18.30
C GLU A 52 68.76 85.36 17.40
N GLU A 53 68.49 86.45 16.67
CA GLU A 53 67.41 86.52 15.67
C GLU A 53 67.64 85.55 14.50
N ARG A 54 68.85 85.53 13.92
CA ARG A 54 69.20 84.53 12.88
C ARG A 54 69.16 83.09 13.38
N ARG A 55 69.40 82.87 14.67
CA ARG A 55 69.27 81.54 15.29
C ARG A 55 67.80 81.15 15.45
N LYS A 56 66.93 82.06 15.89
CA LYS A 56 65.48 81.85 15.98
C LYS A 56 64.85 81.63 14.61
N GLU A 57 65.20 82.42 13.60
CA GLU A 57 64.71 82.21 12.23
C GLU A 57 65.17 80.86 11.65
N LYS A 58 66.39 80.42 11.96
CA LYS A 58 66.89 79.10 11.54
C LYS A 58 66.18 77.96 12.27
N GLU A 59 65.90 78.12 13.57
CA GLU A 59 65.12 77.16 14.37
C GLU A 59 63.67 77.09 13.87
N GLU A 60 63.00 78.22 13.58
CA GLU A 60 61.64 78.26 13.00
C GLU A 60 61.58 77.71 11.58
N ALA A 61 62.58 77.96 10.73
CA ALA A 61 62.65 77.40 9.38
C ALA A 61 62.88 75.88 9.42
N GLU A 62 63.64 75.38 10.39
CA GLU A 62 63.84 73.94 10.60
C GLU A 62 62.58 73.28 11.16
N GLU A 63 61.85 73.94 12.06
CA GLU A 63 60.56 73.48 12.59
C GLU A 63 59.49 73.41 11.49
N ARG A 64 59.34 74.47 10.68
CA ARG A 64 58.43 74.47 9.51
C ARG A 64 58.79 73.41 8.48
N ARG A 65 60.09 73.10 8.33
CA ARG A 65 60.53 72.02 7.44
C ARG A 65 60.17 70.65 8.01
N LYS A 66 60.33 70.42 9.32
CA LYS A 66 59.90 69.19 9.99
C LYS A 66 58.38 69.02 9.95
N GLU A 67 57.62 70.07 10.21
CA GLU A 67 56.15 70.03 10.08
C GLU A 67 55.70 69.71 8.66
N LYS A 68 56.39 70.24 7.65
CA LYS A 68 56.11 69.93 6.24
C LYS A 68 56.46 68.47 5.91
N GLU A 69 57.61 67.98 6.36
CA GLU A 69 58.02 66.58 6.19
C GLU A 69 57.04 65.63 6.91
N GLU A 70 56.58 65.95 8.12
CA GLU A 70 55.55 65.19 8.86
C GLU A 70 54.18 65.25 8.16
N ALA A 71 53.79 66.40 7.60
CA ALA A 71 52.54 66.53 6.86
C ALA A 71 52.57 65.74 5.55
N GLU A 72 53.70 65.73 4.84
CA GLU A 72 53.91 64.91 3.64
C GLU A 72 53.90 63.41 3.99
N GLU A 73 54.50 63.01 5.12
CA GLU A 73 54.47 61.63 5.61
C GLU A 73 53.04 61.20 5.98
N ARG A 74 52.28 62.03 6.70
CA ARG A 74 50.86 61.76 7.00
C ARG A 74 49.98 61.66 5.76
N MET A 75 50.23 62.52 4.76
CA MET A 75 49.50 62.45 3.49
C MET A 75 49.81 61.16 2.75
N LYS A 76 51.07 60.73 2.74
CA LYS A 76 51.49 59.47 2.14
C LYS A 76 50.89 58.26 2.85
N GLU A 77 50.90 58.26 4.19
CA GLU A 77 50.23 57.22 4.99
C GLU A 77 48.73 57.16 4.71
N PHE A 78 48.08 58.32 4.55
CA PHE A 78 46.66 58.40 4.22
C PHE A 78 46.37 57.88 2.80
N GLU A 79 47.21 58.21 1.81
CA GLU A 79 47.12 57.65 0.45
C GLU A 79 47.31 56.13 0.44
N ASP A 80 48.29 55.62 1.19
CA ASP A 80 48.53 54.19 1.34
C ASP A 80 47.34 53.48 2.03
N GLN A 81 46.71 54.11 3.03
CA GLN A 81 45.50 53.61 3.67
C GLN A 81 44.29 53.59 2.73
N ILE A 82 44.09 54.64 1.92
CA ILE A 82 43.03 54.67 0.91
C ILE A 82 43.26 53.55 -0.10
N LYS A 83 44.48 53.39 -0.58
CA LYS A 83 44.83 52.34 -1.54
C LYS A 83 44.59 50.95 -0.96
N ALA A 84 45.04 50.68 0.27
CA ALA A 84 44.80 49.42 0.96
C ALA A 84 43.30 49.15 1.19
N ASN A 85 42.52 50.18 1.54
CA ASN A 85 41.06 50.04 1.69
C ASN A 85 40.37 49.77 0.35
N TYR A 86 40.81 50.39 -0.73
CA TYR A 86 40.29 50.12 -2.07
C TYR A 86 40.60 48.69 -2.52
N GLU A 87 41.83 48.20 -2.29
CA GLU A 87 42.22 46.81 -2.58
C GLU A 87 41.39 45.81 -1.75
N ARG A 88 41.17 46.08 -0.45
CA ARG A 88 40.26 45.25 0.38
C ARG A 88 38.83 45.25 -0.13
N MET A 89 38.32 46.39 -0.57
CA MET A 89 36.97 46.50 -1.13
C MET A 89 36.84 45.70 -2.44
N GLN A 90 37.85 45.74 -3.31
CA GLN A 90 37.88 44.91 -4.52
C GLN A 90 37.90 43.41 -4.19
N GLN A 91 38.73 42.99 -3.23
CA GLN A 91 38.75 41.59 -2.77
C GLN A 91 37.40 41.16 -2.18
N ALA A 92 36.73 42.04 -1.42
CA ALA A 92 35.40 41.77 -0.87
C ALA A 92 34.34 41.64 -1.97
N ASP A 93 34.41 42.45 -3.03
CA ASP A 93 33.50 42.36 -4.18
C ASP A 93 33.72 41.08 -4.99
N GLU A 94 34.97 40.66 -5.20
CA GLU A 94 35.28 39.38 -5.84
C GLU A 94 34.80 38.18 -4.98
N LEU A 95 35.00 38.24 -3.66
CA LEU A 95 34.49 37.24 -2.75
C LEU A 95 32.95 37.18 -2.76
N ALA A 96 32.29 38.34 -2.79
CA ALA A 96 30.83 38.41 -2.89
C ALA A 96 30.32 37.79 -4.21
N LYS A 97 30.99 38.06 -5.34
CA LYS A 97 30.67 37.46 -6.65
C LYS A 97 30.85 35.95 -6.65
N THR A 98 31.95 35.44 -6.09
CA THR A 98 32.19 34.00 -6.01
C THR A 98 31.18 33.31 -5.08
N PHE A 99 30.82 33.95 -3.97
CA PHE A 99 29.78 33.45 -3.06
C PHE A 99 28.40 33.44 -3.72
N GLN A 100 28.03 34.49 -4.45
CA GLN A 100 26.78 34.52 -5.23
C GLN A 100 26.74 33.43 -6.30
N ALA A 101 27.85 33.20 -7.02
CA ALA A 101 27.93 32.13 -8.01
C ALA A 101 27.83 30.73 -7.36
N TRP A 102 28.37 30.56 -6.15
CA TRP A 102 28.22 29.33 -5.39
C TRP A 102 26.77 29.12 -4.91
N LEU A 103 26.11 30.15 -4.37
CA LEU A 103 24.71 30.09 -3.97
C LEU A 103 23.81 29.68 -5.13
N ARG A 104 24.00 30.30 -6.31
CA ARG A 104 23.24 29.94 -7.51
C ARG A 104 23.42 28.47 -7.91
N LYS A 105 24.64 27.93 -7.80
CA LYS A 105 24.89 26.49 -8.06
C LYS A 105 24.23 25.58 -7.03
N VAL A 106 24.08 26.03 -5.78
CA VAL A 106 23.37 25.29 -4.74
C VAL A 106 21.87 25.32 -5.01
N GLU A 107 21.31 26.47 -5.38
CA GLU A 107 19.91 26.62 -5.77
C GLU A 107 19.56 25.74 -6.98
N GLU A 108 20.36 25.78 -8.05
CA GLU A 108 20.17 24.94 -9.25
C GLU A 108 20.27 23.44 -8.94
N LYS A 109 21.05 23.03 -7.94
CA LYS A 109 21.12 21.62 -7.50
C LYS A 109 19.89 21.25 -6.69
N LEU A 110 19.45 22.14 -5.81
CA LEU A 110 18.27 21.91 -4.97
C LEU A 110 17.02 21.78 -5.85
N GLU A 111 16.85 22.66 -6.84
CA GLU A 111 15.74 22.60 -7.79
C GLU A 111 15.70 21.27 -8.54
N LYS A 112 16.86 20.78 -9.04
CA LYS A 112 16.95 19.47 -9.70
C LYS A 112 16.64 18.30 -8.77
N GLU A 113 17.07 18.37 -7.51
CA GLU A 113 16.75 17.35 -6.51
C GLU A 113 15.26 17.36 -6.14
N GLU A 114 14.63 18.54 -6.11
CA GLU A 114 13.20 18.68 -5.88
C GLU A 114 12.38 18.14 -7.06
N GLU A 115 12.75 18.47 -8.30
CA GLU A 115 12.14 17.90 -9.51
C GLU A 115 12.26 16.37 -9.52
N GLN A 116 13.45 15.83 -9.20
CA GLN A 116 13.64 14.38 -9.13
C GLN A 116 12.83 13.74 -8.01
N ARG A 117 12.69 14.38 -6.85
CA ARG A 117 11.82 13.88 -5.77
C ARG A 117 10.36 13.88 -6.19
N GLU A 118 9.92 14.89 -6.93
CA GLU A 118 8.54 14.96 -7.40
C GLU A 118 8.23 13.85 -8.41
N THR A 119 9.16 13.55 -9.33
CA THR A 119 9.01 12.41 -10.25
C THR A 119 9.02 11.07 -9.50
N ASP A 120 9.96 10.86 -8.56
CA ASP A 120 10.01 9.65 -7.73
C ASP A 120 8.72 9.45 -6.91
N ILE A 121 8.16 10.53 -6.36
CA ILE A 121 6.89 10.49 -5.63
C ILE A 121 5.73 10.10 -6.56
N GLN A 122 5.73 10.62 -7.79
CA GLN A 122 4.68 10.31 -8.77
C GLN A 122 4.75 8.84 -9.21
N ASP A 123 5.96 8.34 -9.51
CA ASP A 123 6.18 6.93 -9.84
C ASP A 123 5.77 6.01 -8.69
N ALA A 124 6.11 6.38 -7.45
CA ALA A 124 5.68 5.63 -6.27
C ALA A 124 4.16 5.59 -6.12
N LYS A 125 3.45 6.70 -6.39
CA LYS A 125 1.98 6.73 -6.38
C LYS A 125 1.39 5.83 -7.46
N GLU A 126 1.97 5.78 -8.65
CA GLU A 126 1.52 4.86 -9.71
C GLU A 126 1.71 3.38 -9.31
N VAL A 127 2.83 3.06 -8.66
CA VAL A 127 3.07 1.70 -8.15
C VAL A 127 2.06 1.34 -7.04
N ILE A 128 1.80 2.25 -6.11
CA ILE A 128 0.81 2.04 -5.04
C ILE A 128 -0.58 1.79 -5.62
N THR A 129 -1.03 2.60 -6.57
CA THR A 129 -2.36 2.43 -7.19
C THR A 129 -2.48 1.11 -7.96
N LYS A 130 -1.42 0.68 -8.65
CA LYS A 130 -1.36 -0.66 -9.29
C LYS A 130 -1.45 -1.78 -8.25
N LEU A 131 -0.71 -1.68 -7.14
CA LEU A 131 -0.75 -2.67 -6.07
C LEU A 131 -2.13 -2.74 -5.40
N GLU A 132 -2.77 -1.61 -5.12
CA GLU A 132 -4.13 -1.55 -4.57
C GLU A 132 -5.15 -2.23 -5.49
N ALA A 133 -5.05 -2.01 -6.80
CA ALA A 133 -5.90 -2.68 -7.78
C ALA A 133 -5.70 -4.21 -7.76
N THR A 134 -4.45 -4.68 -7.72
CA THR A 134 -4.17 -6.14 -7.63
C THR A 134 -4.64 -6.76 -6.32
N LEU A 135 -4.51 -6.04 -5.19
CA LEU A 135 -5.03 -6.49 -3.90
C LEU A 135 -6.54 -6.65 -3.94
N LYS A 136 -7.26 -5.68 -4.52
CA LYS A 136 -8.72 -5.74 -4.67
C LYS A 136 -9.15 -6.91 -5.57
N GLU A 137 -8.41 -7.18 -6.64
CA GLU A 137 -8.64 -8.33 -7.51
C GLU A 137 -8.46 -9.66 -6.76
N HIS A 138 -7.36 -9.79 -6.00
CA HIS A 138 -7.10 -10.99 -5.20
C HIS A 138 -8.12 -11.19 -4.09
N GLN A 139 -8.56 -10.14 -3.41
CA GLN A 139 -9.65 -10.19 -2.44
C GLN A 139 -10.97 -10.69 -3.08
N GLY A 140 -11.29 -10.24 -4.29
CA GLY A 140 -12.43 -10.73 -5.06
C GLY A 140 -12.32 -12.23 -5.39
N LYS A 141 -11.11 -12.69 -5.79
CA LYS A 141 -10.86 -14.12 -6.06
C LYS A 141 -11.01 -14.99 -4.80
N ILE A 142 -10.51 -14.53 -3.66
CA ILE A 142 -10.65 -15.24 -2.37
C ILE A 142 -12.12 -15.38 -2.00
N ALA A 143 -12.88 -14.28 -2.02
CA ALA A 143 -14.31 -14.32 -1.69
C ALA A 143 -15.12 -15.25 -2.62
N ASN A 144 -14.74 -15.34 -3.90
CA ASN A 144 -15.37 -16.28 -4.84
C ASN A 144 -15.01 -17.74 -4.53
N LEU A 145 -13.75 -18.02 -4.22
CA LEU A 145 -13.30 -19.37 -3.85
C LEU A 145 -13.95 -19.85 -2.55
N GLU A 146 -14.10 -18.98 -1.55
CA GLU A 146 -14.81 -19.28 -0.31
C GLU A 146 -16.27 -19.65 -0.57
N ARG A 147 -16.96 -18.90 -1.43
CA ARG A 147 -18.34 -19.20 -1.84
C ARG A 147 -18.44 -20.55 -2.54
N CYS A 148 -17.59 -20.81 -3.54
CA CYS A 148 -17.57 -22.09 -4.25
C CYS A 148 -17.22 -23.26 -3.32
N SER A 149 -16.34 -23.06 -2.34
CA SER A 149 -16.03 -24.07 -1.33
C SER A 149 -17.25 -24.39 -0.46
N HIS A 150 -17.96 -23.37 -0.01
CA HIS A 150 -19.16 -23.54 0.80
C HIS A 150 -20.29 -24.26 0.05
N GLU A 151 -20.51 -23.93 -1.23
CA GLU A 151 -21.47 -24.62 -2.09
C GLU A 151 -21.12 -26.10 -2.25
N ARG A 152 -19.85 -26.42 -2.53
CA ARG A 152 -19.38 -27.82 -2.63
C ARG A 152 -19.54 -28.59 -1.33
N GLU A 153 -19.25 -27.97 -0.19
CA GLU A 153 -19.46 -28.61 1.12
C GLU A 153 -20.94 -28.92 1.37
N LEU A 154 -21.85 -28.01 0.97
CA LEU A 154 -23.28 -28.22 1.10
C LEU A 154 -23.76 -29.36 0.19
N GLU A 155 -23.33 -29.38 -1.08
CA GLU A 155 -23.63 -30.45 -2.02
C GLU A 155 -23.13 -31.80 -1.50
N GLN A 156 -21.89 -31.85 -0.98
CA GLN A 156 -21.33 -33.06 -0.40
C GLN A 156 -22.11 -33.52 0.84
N ARG A 157 -22.55 -32.59 1.70
CA ARG A 157 -23.40 -32.92 2.86
C ARG A 157 -24.75 -33.50 2.44
N LEU A 158 -25.39 -32.93 1.41
CA LEU A 158 -26.66 -33.42 0.89
C LEU A 158 -26.50 -34.80 0.25
N SER A 159 -25.45 -34.99 -0.55
CA SER A 159 -25.10 -36.29 -1.15
C SER A 159 -24.84 -37.34 -0.07
N ASN A 160 -23.99 -37.05 0.91
CA ASN A 160 -23.73 -37.95 2.04
C ASN A 160 -25.00 -38.32 2.82
N LYS A 161 -25.93 -37.36 2.99
CA LYS A 161 -27.21 -37.61 3.65
C LYS A 161 -28.10 -38.54 2.81
N ALA A 162 -28.12 -38.38 1.49
CA ALA A 162 -28.85 -39.28 0.59
C ALA A 162 -28.26 -40.69 0.62
N THR A 163 -26.92 -40.82 0.55
CA THR A 163 -26.24 -42.12 0.64
C THR A 163 -26.51 -42.81 1.97
N ARG A 164 -26.49 -42.09 3.09
CA ARG A 164 -26.82 -42.67 4.41
C ARG A 164 -28.24 -43.22 4.47
N ARG A 165 -29.23 -42.48 3.97
CA ARG A 165 -30.62 -42.97 3.90
C ARG A 165 -30.74 -44.22 3.03
N SER A 166 -30.00 -44.28 1.93
CA SER A 166 -29.94 -45.47 1.07
C SER A 166 -29.35 -46.68 1.80
N LEU A 167 -28.26 -46.48 2.56
CA LEU A 167 -27.64 -47.53 3.37
C LEU A 167 -28.53 -48.01 4.52
N GLU A 168 -29.23 -47.09 5.19
CA GLU A 168 -30.22 -47.42 6.23
C GLU A 168 -31.35 -48.28 5.65
N SER A 169 -31.91 -47.86 4.51
CA SER A 169 -32.94 -48.65 3.81
C SER A 169 -32.40 -50.03 3.40
N LEU A 170 -31.20 -50.12 2.84
CA LEU A 170 -30.62 -51.40 2.44
C LEU A 170 -30.37 -52.32 3.65
N SER A 171 -29.99 -51.75 4.79
CA SER A 171 -29.83 -52.51 6.04
C SER A 171 -31.16 -53.09 6.51
N ASP A 172 -32.24 -52.30 6.45
CA ASP A 172 -33.58 -52.78 6.79
C ASP A 172 -34.03 -53.90 5.84
N ASP A 173 -33.76 -53.76 4.54
CA ASP A 173 -34.03 -54.77 3.52
C ASP A 173 -33.28 -56.09 3.78
N ILE A 174 -31.99 -56.01 4.14
CA ILE A 174 -31.17 -57.18 4.50
C ILE A 174 -31.72 -57.86 5.75
N ASN A 175 -32.08 -57.08 6.78
CA ASN A 175 -32.65 -57.65 8.01
C ASN A 175 -33.98 -58.36 7.74
N ALA A 176 -34.84 -57.77 6.90
CA ALA A 176 -36.08 -58.42 6.45
C ALA A 176 -35.81 -59.72 5.69
N ALA A 177 -34.81 -59.73 4.80
CA ALA A 177 -34.35 -60.92 4.08
C ALA A 177 -33.91 -62.06 4.98
N THR A 178 -33.03 -61.73 5.94
CA THR A 178 -32.43 -62.69 6.84
C THR A 178 -33.49 -63.31 7.74
N ASN A 179 -34.43 -62.49 8.24
CA ASN A 179 -35.57 -62.97 9.00
C ASN A 179 -36.44 -63.91 8.17
N PHE A 180 -36.75 -63.55 6.92
CA PHE A 180 -37.51 -64.42 6.01
C PHE A 180 -36.86 -65.78 5.80
N LEU A 181 -35.55 -65.81 5.51
CA LEU A 181 -34.81 -67.06 5.31
C LEU A 181 -34.74 -67.91 6.58
N ALA A 182 -34.75 -67.29 7.76
CA ALA A 182 -34.68 -67.98 9.04
C ALA A 182 -36.02 -68.61 9.46
N THR A 183 -37.16 -68.08 9.01
CA THR A 183 -38.49 -68.51 9.48
C THR A 183 -39.22 -69.49 8.55
N GLU A 184 -38.66 -69.84 7.38
CA GLU A 184 -39.31 -70.68 6.35
C GLU A 184 -40.77 -70.28 6.05
N ASP A 185 -41.05 -68.97 6.11
CA ASP A 185 -42.42 -68.47 6.02
C ASP A 185 -42.91 -68.49 4.56
N GLU A 186 -43.68 -69.51 4.19
CA GLU A 186 -44.27 -69.63 2.85
C GLU A 186 -45.12 -68.42 2.45
N ALA A 187 -45.76 -67.73 3.39
CA ALA A 187 -46.58 -66.56 3.10
C ALA A 187 -45.70 -65.38 2.62
N THR A 188 -44.57 -65.16 3.28
CA THR A 188 -43.60 -64.14 2.87
C THR A 188 -42.94 -64.52 1.53
N LEU A 189 -42.68 -65.82 1.28
CA LEU A 189 -42.16 -66.27 -0.02
C LEU A 189 -43.14 -65.99 -1.16
N ASP A 190 -44.44 -66.18 -0.90
CA ASP A 190 -45.49 -65.85 -1.85
C ASP A 190 -45.55 -64.35 -2.15
N GLN A 191 -45.42 -63.51 -1.13
CA GLN A 191 -45.34 -62.05 -1.31
C GLN A 191 -44.14 -61.67 -2.17
N ILE A 192 -42.96 -62.25 -1.91
CA ILE A 192 -41.75 -62.03 -2.72
C ILE A 192 -41.98 -62.46 -4.17
N LYS A 193 -42.60 -63.62 -4.40
CA LYS A 193 -42.92 -64.11 -5.76
C LYS A 193 -43.90 -63.20 -6.49
N CYS A 194 -44.98 -62.78 -5.83
CA CYS A 194 -45.95 -61.85 -6.41
C CYS A 194 -45.32 -60.48 -6.74
N ARG A 195 -44.44 -59.98 -5.86
CA ARG A 195 -43.69 -58.74 -6.11
C ARG A 195 -42.71 -58.87 -7.27
N ASN A 196 -41.99 -59.98 -7.35
CA ASN A 196 -41.08 -60.26 -8.49
C ASN A 196 -41.84 -60.36 -9.81
N LEU A 197 -43.06 -60.92 -9.79
CA LEU A 197 -43.93 -60.95 -10.96
C LEU A 197 -44.37 -59.55 -11.36
N LEU A 198 -44.75 -58.70 -10.40
CA LEU A 198 -45.10 -57.31 -10.65
C LEU A 198 -43.94 -56.51 -11.25
N GLU A 199 -42.72 -56.65 -10.72
CA GLU A 199 -41.54 -55.96 -11.25
C GLU A 199 -41.25 -56.37 -12.70
N ARG A 200 -41.41 -57.66 -13.02
CA ARG A 200 -41.31 -58.15 -14.40
C ARG A 200 -42.41 -57.60 -15.28
N GLY A 201 -43.62 -57.45 -14.77
CA GLY A 201 -44.72 -56.77 -15.43
C GLY A 201 -44.38 -55.32 -15.77
N GLN A 202 -43.85 -54.55 -14.80
CA GLN A 202 -43.42 -53.17 -15.00
C GLN A 202 -42.26 -53.07 -16.00
N LYS A 203 -41.30 -54.00 -15.95
CA LYS A 203 -40.20 -54.08 -16.93
C LYS A 203 -40.69 -54.41 -18.34
N TRP A 204 -41.64 -55.34 -18.46
CA TRP A 204 -42.27 -55.67 -19.73
C TRP A 204 -43.04 -54.45 -20.28
N ALA A 205 -43.81 -53.76 -19.43
CA ALA A 205 -44.52 -52.54 -19.81
C ALA A 205 -43.55 -51.42 -20.24
N ALA A 206 -42.43 -51.24 -19.52
CA ALA A 206 -41.39 -50.28 -19.89
C ALA A 206 -40.81 -50.55 -21.29
N GLY A 207 -40.56 -51.83 -21.61
CA GLY A 207 -40.03 -52.24 -22.90
C GLY A 207 -41.03 -51.98 -24.03
N ILE A 208 -42.31 -52.28 -23.80
CA ILE A 208 -43.40 -52.01 -24.74
C ILE A 208 -43.58 -50.52 -24.99
N LEU A 209 -43.53 -49.72 -23.93
CA LEU A 209 -43.63 -48.26 -24.00
C LEU A 209 -42.33 -47.58 -24.44
N GLN A 210 -41.28 -48.35 -24.72
CA GLN A 210 -39.96 -47.87 -25.15
C GLN A 210 -39.37 -46.82 -24.20
N LEU A 211 -39.61 -46.98 -22.89
CA LEU A 211 -39.14 -46.03 -21.86
C LEU A 211 -37.66 -46.26 -21.51
N SER A 212 -37.10 -47.42 -21.84
CA SER A 212 -35.70 -47.74 -21.56
C SER A 212 -35.18 -48.86 -22.44
N ASP A 213 -33.98 -48.66 -22.99
CA ASP A 213 -33.20 -49.71 -23.66
C ASP A 213 -32.47 -50.62 -22.64
N ASP A 214 -32.31 -50.16 -21.40
CA ASP A 214 -31.65 -50.92 -20.35
C ASP A 214 -32.64 -51.84 -19.63
N THR A 215 -32.50 -53.12 -19.94
CA THR A 215 -33.25 -54.23 -19.35
C THR A 215 -33.14 -54.26 -17.81
N TYR A 216 -32.07 -53.76 -17.20
CA TYR A 216 -31.90 -53.73 -15.73
C TYR A 216 -32.60 -52.55 -15.06
N LEU A 217 -32.69 -51.41 -15.75
CA LEU A 217 -33.30 -50.18 -15.23
C LEU A 217 -34.75 -49.98 -15.71
N ALA A 218 -35.23 -50.77 -16.66
CA ALA A 218 -36.55 -50.68 -17.26
C ALA A 218 -37.72 -50.53 -16.24
N SER A 219 -37.76 -51.33 -15.18
CA SER A 219 -38.83 -51.21 -14.16
C SER A 219 -38.73 -49.90 -13.36
N VAL A 220 -37.51 -49.40 -13.14
CA VAL A 220 -37.25 -48.12 -12.46
C VAL A 220 -37.71 -46.97 -13.35
N ARG A 221 -37.31 -46.96 -14.62
CA ARG A 221 -37.71 -45.95 -15.61
C ARG A 221 -39.23 -45.89 -15.77
N PHE A 222 -39.90 -47.03 -15.83
CA PHE A 222 -41.36 -47.06 -15.83
C PHE A 222 -41.97 -46.38 -14.61
N ARG A 223 -41.46 -46.65 -13.40
CA ARG A 223 -41.97 -46.01 -12.18
C ARG A 223 -41.68 -44.51 -12.12
N GLU A 224 -40.53 -44.07 -12.64
CA GLU A 224 -40.16 -42.66 -12.77
C GLU A 224 -41.09 -41.92 -13.73
N GLU A 225 -41.48 -42.55 -14.84
CA GLU A 225 -42.40 -41.97 -15.82
C GLU A 225 -43.80 -41.73 -15.24
N LEU A 226 -44.23 -42.60 -14.31
CA LEU A 226 -45.44 -42.40 -13.50
C LEU A 226 -45.25 -41.35 -12.39
N GLY A 227 -44.18 -40.55 -12.43
CA GLY A 227 -43.95 -39.43 -11.53
C GLY A 227 -43.64 -39.77 -10.06
N PRO A 228 -43.40 -38.73 -9.24
CA PRO A 228 -42.99 -38.86 -7.84
C PRO A 228 -44.16 -39.06 -6.87
N SER A 229 -45.41 -39.13 -7.36
CA SER A 229 -46.57 -39.34 -6.48
C SER A 229 -46.51 -40.74 -5.86
N PHE A 230 -46.78 -40.82 -4.55
CA PHE A 230 -46.98 -42.07 -3.82
C PHE A 230 -48.46 -42.47 -3.74
N VAL A 231 -49.37 -41.62 -4.24
CA VAL A 231 -50.82 -41.86 -4.22
C VAL A 231 -51.18 -42.77 -5.39
N LEU A 232 -51.71 -43.96 -5.09
CA LEU A 232 -52.02 -45.00 -6.07
C LEU A 232 -52.95 -44.53 -7.18
N GLU A 233 -54.01 -43.78 -6.83
CA GLU A 233 -54.98 -43.28 -7.82
C GLU A 233 -54.35 -42.27 -8.79
N ASP A 234 -53.44 -41.41 -8.32
CA ASP A 234 -52.72 -40.47 -9.18
C ASP A 234 -51.80 -41.20 -10.14
N ARG A 235 -51.06 -42.21 -9.65
CA ARG A 235 -50.19 -43.03 -10.48
C ARG A 235 -50.96 -43.87 -11.48
N ARG A 236 -52.14 -44.38 -11.11
CA ARG A 236 -53.02 -45.13 -12.03
C ARG A 236 -53.52 -44.23 -13.14
N ARG A 237 -53.91 -42.99 -12.83
CA ARG A 237 -54.28 -41.99 -13.84
C ARG A 237 -53.10 -41.72 -14.79
N GLN A 238 -51.91 -41.48 -14.26
CA GLN A 238 -50.70 -41.24 -15.07
C GLN A 238 -50.34 -42.43 -15.95
N LEU A 239 -50.54 -43.66 -15.46
CA LEU A 239 -50.35 -44.87 -16.26
C LEU A 239 -51.33 -44.93 -17.43
N ILE A 240 -52.61 -44.62 -17.19
CA ILE A 240 -53.63 -44.59 -18.24
C ILE A 240 -53.28 -43.52 -19.29
N GLU A 241 -52.91 -42.32 -18.85
CA GLU A 241 -52.49 -41.23 -19.75
C GLU A 241 -51.28 -41.64 -20.61
N LEU A 242 -50.27 -42.27 -19.99
CA LEU A 242 -49.08 -42.76 -20.69
C LEU A 242 -49.43 -43.84 -21.73
N LEU A 243 -50.32 -44.76 -21.38
CA LEU A 243 -50.78 -45.80 -22.31
C LEU A 243 -51.60 -45.19 -23.46
N GLU A 244 -52.47 -44.22 -23.18
CA GLU A 244 -53.29 -43.54 -24.20
C GLU A 244 -52.43 -42.75 -25.19
N GLU A 245 -51.35 -42.13 -24.73
CA GLU A 245 -50.38 -41.43 -25.58
C GLU A 245 -49.67 -42.41 -26.54
N LYS A 246 -49.34 -43.62 -26.06
CA LYS A 246 -48.57 -44.60 -26.82
C LYS A 246 -49.41 -45.59 -27.63
N LYS A 247 -50.73 -45.66 -27.42
CA LYS A 247 -51.62 -46.69 -28.01
C LYS A 247 -51.57 -46.76 -29.54
N ASP A 248 -51.39 -45.63 -30.21
CA ASP A 248 -51.39 -45.56 -31.68
C ASP A 248 -50.08 -46.14 -32.27
N ASN A 249 -49.02 -46.16 -31.47
CA ASN A 249 -47.69 -46.64 -31.87
C ASN A 249 -47.38 -48.04 -31.32
N VAL A 250 -48.12 -48.50 -30.33
CA VAL A 250 -47.85 -49.74 -29.59
C VAL A 250 -49.16 -50.52 -29.37
N PRO A 251 -49.49 -51.49 -30.23
CA PRO A 251 -50.73 -52.28 -30.14
C PRO A 251 -50.89 -52.99 -28.78
N GLU A 252 -49.79 -53.39 -28.15
CA GLU A 252 -49.79 -54.02 -26.83
C GLU A 252 -50.18 -53.03 -25.71
N ALA A 253 -49.97 -51.73 -25.88
CA ALA A 253 -50.45 -50.70 -24.96
C ALA A 253 -51.98 -50.56 -25.03
N ALA A 254 -52.56 -50.68 -26.23
CA ALA A 254 -54.02 -50.72 -26.41
C ALA A 254 -54.63 -51.96 -25.72
N ASN A 255 -54.01 -53.13 -25.87
CA ASN A 255 -54.45 -54.35 -25.17
C ASN A 255 -54.39 -54.22 -23.63
N LEU A 256 -53.43 -53.46 -23.11
CA LEU A 256 -53.30 -53.22 -21.66
C LEU A 256 -54.38 -52.26 -21.14
N LEU A 257 -54.75 -51.25 -21.94
CA LEU A 257 -55.84 -50.32 -21.67
C LEU A 257 -57.21 -51.02 -21.67
N ASP A 258 -57.41 -51.93 -22.63
CA ASP A 258 -58.63 -52.74 -22.75
C ASP A 258 -58.68 -53.89 -21.72
N GLY A 259 -57.58 -54.11 -21.00
CA GLY A 259 -57.42 -55.17 -20.01
C GLY A 259 -58.13 -54.91 -18.67
N ASP A 260 -57.94 -55.86 -17.75
CA ASP A 260 -58.58 -55.84 -16.43
C ASP A 260 -58.06 -54.70 -15.55
N LYS A 261 -58.94 -53.80 -15.06
CA LYS A 261 -58.58 -52.69 -14.14
C LYS A 261 -57.65 -53.06 -12.96
N PRO A 262 -57.75 -54.26 -12.34
CA PRO A 262 -56.79 -54.71 -11.34
C PRO A 262 -55.33 -54.77 -11.83
N VAL A 263 -55.06 -55.09 -13.10
CA VAL A 263 -53.68 -55.15 -13.62
C VAL A 263 -53.03 -53.77 -13.67
N LEU A 264 -53.79 -52.77 -14.13
CA LEU A 264 -53.35 -51.38 -14.16
C LEU A 264 -53.14 -50.82 -12.76
N THR A 265 -53.98 -51.24 -11.82
CA THR A 265 -53.82 -50.86 -10.41
C THR A 265 -52.51 -51.42 -9.86
N LEU A 266 -52.23 -52.71 -10.04
CA LEU A 266 -50.98 -53.32 -9.61
C LEU A 266 -49.75 -52.69 -10.29
N LEU A 267 -49.80 -52.46 -11.61
CA LEU A 267 -48.69 -51.84 -12.34
C LEU A 267 -48.40 -50.41 -11.87
N ALA A 268 -49.44 -49.66 -11.51
CA ALA A 268 -49.31 -48.29 -10.99
C ALA A 268 -48.77 -48.23 -9.56
N GLU A 269 -48.77 -49.33 -8.80
CA GLU A 269 -48.25 -49.36 -7.44
C GLU A 269 -46.79 -48.91 -7.37
N HIS A 270 -46.56 -47.94 -6.49
CA HIS A 270 -45.24 -47.46 -6.16
C HIS A 270 -44.62 -48.39 -5.11
N LEU A 271 -43.90 -49.42 -5.53
CA LEU A 271 -43.09 -50.22 -4.60
C LEU A 271 -41.63 -50.21 -5.03
N PRO A 272 -40.72 -49.74 -4.15
CA PRO A 272 -39.76 -50.69 -3.57
C PRO A 272 -39.25 -50.34 -2.13
N GLN A 273 -39.24 -51.31 -1.22
CA GLN A 273 -38.51 -51.28 0.07
C GLN A 273 -38.00 -52.67 0.53
N ILE A 274 -37.87 -53.63 -0.38
CA ILE A 274 -37.10 -54.86 -0.12
C ILE A 274 -36.41 -55.18 -1.43
N ARG A 275 -35.28 -54.56 -1.71
CA ARG A 275 -34.28 -55.11 -2.62
C ARG A 275 -33.19 -55.68 -1.74
N ILE A 276 -33.36 -56.95 -1.41
CA ILE A 276 -32.22 -57.77 -1.00
C ILE A 276 -31.35 -57.85 -2.27
N GLU A 277 -30.15 -57.28 -2.24
CA GLU A 277 -29.14 -57.53 -3.28
C GLU A 277 -28.70 -59.01 -3.34
N GLY A 278 -29.37 -59.91 -2.60
CA GLY A 278 -29.38 -61.37 -2.78
C GLY A 278 -30.39 -61.89 -3.81
N ASN A 279 -30.94 -61.01 -4.65
CA ASN A 279 -32.05 -61.27 -5.59
C ASN A 279 -31.82 -62.36 -6.64
N VAL A 280 -30.62 -62.94 -6.75
CA VAL A 280 -30.38 -64.12 -7.62
C VAL A 280 -31.10 -65.37 -7.09
N ILE A 281 -31.34 -65.47 -5.78
CA ILE A 281 -31.92 -66.67 -5.16
C ILE A 281 -33.46 -66.70 -5.29
N ALA A 282 -34.13 -65.54 -5.35
CA ALA A 282 -35.60 -65.45 -5.38
C ALA A 282 -36.21 -65.13 -6.77
N HIS A 283 -35.40 -64.65 -7.72
CA HIS A 283 -35.77 -64.66 -9.13
C HIS A 283 -35.63 -66.08 -9.66
N GLY A 284 -36.55 -66.97 -9.26
CA GLY A 284 -36.73 -68.23 -9.96
C GLY A 284 -36.77 -68.00 -11.47
N ASN A 285 -36.44 -69.05 -12.24
CA ASN A 285 -36.53 -69.00 -13.70
C ASN A 285 -37.85 -68.33 -14.11
N ALA A 286 -37.90 -67.62 -15.24
CA ALA A 286 -39.12 -66.99 -15.78
C ALA A 286 -40.29 -67.98 -16.06
N LYS A 287 -40.16 -69.23 -15.62
CA LYS A 287 -41.13 -70.30 -15.67
C LYS A 287 -42.36 -69.92 -14.86
N ARG A 288 -43.50 -69.98 -15.53
CA ARG A 288 -44.83 -69.75 -14.99
C ARG A 288 -45.09 -70.50 -13.67
N SER A 289 -44.70 -71.77 -13.58
CA SER A 289 -44.92 -72.63 -12.42
C SER A 289 -44.30 -72.13 -11.11
N TRP A 290 -43.27 -71.26 -11.18
CA TRP A 290 -42.67 -70.65 -9.99
C TRP A 290 -43.64 -69.72 -9.24
N TYR A 291 -44.50 -69.03 -10.00
CA TYR A 291 -45.43 -68.02 -9.52
C TYR A 291 -46.85 -68.56 -9.32
N GLU A 292 -47.25 -69.60 -10.06
CA GLU A 292 -48.63 -70.11 -10.06
C GLU A 292 -49.16 -70.42 -8.66
N GLY A 293 -48.36 -71.05 -7.81
CA GLY A 293 -48.75 -71.35 -6.42
C GLY A 293 -49.10 -70.08 -5.64
N SER A 294 -48.22 -69.07 -5.68
CA SER A 294 -48.40 -67.79 -4.98
C SER A 294 -49.57 -66.99 -5.53
N VAL A 295 -49.71 -66.91 -6.86
CA VAL A 295 -50.85 -66.24 -7.52
C VAL A 295 -52.17 -66.94 -7.19
N SER A 296 -52.19 -68.27 -7.11
CA SER A 296 -53.40 -69.02 -6.78
C SER A 296 -53.92 -68.75 -5.36
N ARG A 297 -53.00 -68.47 -4.43
CA ARG A 297 -53.26 -68.17 -3.01
C ARG A 297 -53.60 -66.70 -2.77
N ALA A 298 -53.27 -65.79 -3.69
CA ALA A 298 -53.77 -64.42 -3.65
C ALA A 298 -55.32 -64.40 -3.69
N THR A 299 -55.91 -63.35 -3.14
CA THR A 299 -57.38 -63.20 -3.02
C THR A 299 -57.85 -61.88 -3.62
N GLY A 300 -59.13 -61.83 -4.03
CA GLY A 300 -59.76 -60.57 -4.45
C GLY A 300 -59.20 -59.99 -5.76
N PRO A 301 -59.18 -58.65 -5.91
CA PRO A 301 -58.68 -57.96 -7.11
C PRO A 301 -57.23 -58.30 -7.45
N ASP A 302 -56.37 -58.48 -6.44
CA ASP A 302 -54.95 -58.77 -6.63
C ASP A 302 -54.75 -60.11 -7.33
N LYS A 303 -55.57 -61.12 -7.02
CA LYS A 303 -55.54 -62.42 -7.71
C LYS A 303 -55.80 -62.25 -9.21
N VAL A 304 -56.78 -61.43 -9.57
CA VAL A 304 -57.14 -61.16 -10.98
C VAL A 304 -55.98 -60.45 -11.67
N GLY A 305 -55.48 -59.37 -11.08
CA GLY A 305 -54.35 -58.60 -11.63
C GLY A 305 -53.08 -59.44 -11.76
N LEU A 306 -52.72 -60.21 -10.74
CA LEU A 306 -51.54 -61.10 -10.76
C LEU A 306 -51.70 -62.25 -11.76
N THR A 307 -52.90 -62.79 -11.95
CA THR A 307 -53.16 -63.82 -12.98
C THR A 307 -52.97 -63.25 -14.39
N HIS A 308 -53.42 -62.01 -14.60
CA HIS A 308 -53.22 -61.29 -15.85
C HIS A 308 -51.72 -61.02 -16.07
N LEU A 309 -51.01 -60.48 -15.07
CA LEU A 309 -49.55 -60.28 -15.13
C LEU A 309 -48.78 -61.58 -15.40
N LEU A 310 -49.20 -62.69 -14.78
CA LEU A 310 -48.58 -63.99 -15.01
C LEU A 310 -48.68 -64.42 -16.47
N THR A 311 -49.80 -64.11 -17.12
CA THR A 311 -50.02 -64.41 -18.54
C THR A 311 -49.23 -63.47 -19.45
N LEU A 312 -49.16 -62.18 -19.11
CA LEU A 312 -48.36 -61.20 -19.87
C LEU A 312 -46.86 -61.52 -19.81
N VAL A 313 -46.34 -61.82 -18.61
CA VAL A 313 -44.91 -62.00 -18.37
C VAL A 313 -44.43 -63.39 -18.77
N CYS A 314 -45.21 -64.44 -18.50
CA CYS A 314 -44.78 -65.83 -18.69
C CYS A 314 -45.49 -66.55 -19.85
N GLY A 315 -46.39 -65.87 -20.57
CA GLY A 315 -47.21 -66.46 -21.62
C GLY A 315 -48.44 -67.23 -21.10
N PRO A 316 -49.36 -67.63 -21.99
CA PRO A 316 -50.55 -68.40 -21.62
C PRO A 316 -50.19 -69.77 -21.03
N LYS A 317 -51.10 -70.34 -20.24
CA LYS A 317 -50.93 -71.70 -19.73
C LYS A 317 -50.98 -72.67 -20.91
N ALA A 318 -49.90 -73.42 -21.10
CA ALA A 318 -49.77 -74.43 -22.16
C ALA A 318 -50.77 -75.58 -21.97
#